data_AF-A0A9D1NJD4-F1
#
_entry.id   AF-A0A9D1NJD4-F1
#
_cell.length_a   1.000
_cell.length_b   1.000
_cell.length_c   1.000
_cell.angle_alpha   90.00
_cell.angle_beta   90.00
_cell.angle_gamma   90.00
#
_symmetry.space_group_name_H-M   'P 1'
#
loop_
_entity.id
_entity.type
_entity.pdbx_description
1 polymer ?
#
loop_
_entity_poly.entity_id
_entity_poly.type
_entity_poly.pdbx_seq_one_letter_code
_entity_poly.pdbx_strand_id
1 'polypeptide(L)'
;MRYGSIFVAGMLFAAETLFAASRPENHTVFAELPPLTQVVVAGDVGNAASEPLALTPSAHFDVKKIEECSALEKSARHPNAYWTLSDSGCAPVVFALRETGEIVMPAAARGNYEGIRVTGTRNVDWECLALDDQGNLVIGDVGNNLSNRRNLCFYVVPEPSPTADVVTAHRRKVSFYYPSQNEFPARSRNYDCEACFALNGQIYFFTKHWSDTETVLWRVDPAIESYQAAVPVARFDARGMVTDAALSPARRRLAVLTYHGVWVFELPEADAFGKIDETRFFTHAPAHFRRVAAPKDFWQIEGVAFADEDTLLIASEQGALFRVPVSALSEKGSAPARP
;
A
#
# COMPACT_ATOMS: atom_id res chain seq x y z
N MET A 1 44.74 -57.24 2.24
CA MET A 1 45.91 -57.09 1.35
C MET A 1 45.38 -56.59 0.01
N ARG A 2 45.67 -55.32 -0.34
CA ARG A 2 46.62 -54.89 -1.43
C ARG A 2 46.30 -55.54 -2.77
N TYR A 3 46.20 -54.90 -3.93
CA TYR A 3 46.24 -53.53 -4.47
C TYR A 3 45.83 -53.72 -5.94
N GLY A 4 45.34 -52.69 -6.65
CA GLY A 4 45.30 -52.75 -8.11
C GLY A 4 44.39 -51.73 -8.78
N SER A 5 44.87 -50.51 -8.92
CA SER A 5 44.27 -49.46 -9.76
C SER A 5 44.52 -49.77 -11.24
N ILE A 6 43.50 -49.65 -12.09
CA ILE A 6 43.66 -49.42 -13.53
C ILE A 6 42.63 -48.35 -13.96
N PHE A 7 43.15 -47.23 -14.46
CA PHE A 7 42.40 -46.20 -15.17
C PHE A 7 42.15 -46.66 -16.61
N VAL A 8 40.91 -46.61 -17.08
CA VAL A 8 40.57 -46.55 -18.50
C VAL A 8 39.45 -45.52 -18.68
N ALA A 9 39.74 -44.53 -19.52
CA ALA A 9 38.81 -43.49 -19.94
C ALA A 9 37.70 -44.09 -20.82
N GLY A 10 36.45 -43.71 -20.55
CA GLY A 10 35.29 -44.07 -21.37
C GLY A 10 34.20 -43.02 -21.21
N MET A 11 33.98 -42.24 -22.28
CA MET A 11 32.78 -41.42 -22.47
C MET A 11 31.53 -42.30 -22.40
N LEU A 12 30.52 -41.92 -21.61
CA LEU A 12 29.11 -41.86 -22.06
C LEU A 12 28.21 -41.20 -20.99
N PHE A 13 27.69 -40.03 -21.36
CA PHE A 13 26.35 -39.47 -21.10
C PHE A 13 25.58 -39.84 -19.82
N ALA A 14 25.35 -38.84 -18.97
CA ALA A 14 24.11 -38.68 -18.21
C ALA A 14 23.69 -37.20 -18.21
N ALA A 15 22.40 -36.97 -18.45
CA ALA A 15 21.81 -35.73 -18.88
C ALA A 15 21.75 -34.63 -17.80
N GLU A 16 22.42 -33.51 -18.05
CA GLU A 16 21.99 -32.20 -17.56
C GLU A 16 21.06 -31.61 -18.62
N THR A 17 19.76 -31.56 -18.34
CA THR A 17 18.82 -30.83 -19.21
C THR A 17 18.73 -29.40 -18.72
N LEU A 18 19.29 -28.52 -19.55
CA LEU A 18 19.20 -27.07 -19.56
C LEU A 18 17.83 -26.53 -19.09
N PHE A 19 17.86 -25.66 -18.08
CA PHE A 19 17.06 -24.43 -18.08
C PHE A 19 18.02 -23.25 -18.23
N ALA A 20 18.69 -23.19 -19.39
CA ALA A 20 19.23 -21.93 -19.88
C ALA A 20 18.02 -21.14 -20.41
N ALA A 21 17.44 -20.30 -19.56
CA ALA A 21 16.56 -19.26 -20.04
C ALA A 21 17.38 -18.41 -21.03
N SER A 22 16.96 -18.47 -22.29
CA SER A 22 17.49 -17.65 -23.37
C SER A 22 17.52 -16.19 -22.91
N ARG A 23 18.71 -15.58 -22.96
CA ARG A 23 18.80 -14.12 -22.95
C ARG A 23 17.99 -13.60 -24.13
N PRO A 24 16.95 -12.77 -23.93
CA PRO A 24 16.46 -11.98 -25.04
C PRO A 24 17.51 -10.88 -25.25
N GLU A 25 18.33 -11.03 -26.28
CA GLU A 25 18.94 -9.88 -26.96
C GLU A 25 17.82 -9.12 -27.66
N ASN A 26 16.97 -8.48 -26.88
CA ASN A 26 16.10 -7.43 -27.36
C ASN A 26 16.66 -6.14 -26.78
N HIS A 27 17.01 -5.23 -27.67
CA HIS A 27 17.12 -3.82 -27.36
C HIS A 27 15.79 -3.36 -26.75
N THR A 28 15.66 -3.52 -25.43
CA THR A 28 14.65 -2.80 -24.67
C THR A 28 15.05 -1.35 -24.81
N VAL A 29 14.39 -0.65 -25.71
CA VAL A 29 14.34 0.80 -25.65
C VAL A 29 13.70 1.08 -24.30
N PHE A 30 14.53 1.33 -23.28
CA PHE A 30 14.04 1.96 -22.07
C PHE A 30 13.50 3.29 -22.55
N ALA A 31 12.17 3.38 -22.70
CA ALA A 31 11.53 4.66 -22.88
C ALA A 31 12.08 5.54 -21.75
N GLU A 32 12.70 6.67 -22.10
CA GLU A 32 13.10 7.64 -21.08
C GLU A 32 11.87 7.88 -20.22
N LEU A 33 11.99 7.59 -18.92
CA LEU A 33 10.89 7.86 -18.02
C LEU A 33 10.57 9.34 -18.14
N PRO A 34 9.28 9.70 -18.19
CA PRO A 34 8.93 11.10 -18.06
C PRO A 34 9.62 11.61 -16.78
N PRO A 35 10.29 12.78 -16.83
CA PRO A 35 10.89 13.35 -15.64
C PRO A 35 9.82 13.44 -14.55
N LEU A 36 10.23 13.31 -13.28
CA LEU A 36 9.35 13.57 -12.14
C LEU A 36 8.54 14.83 -12.43
N THR A 37 7.23 14.66 -12.62
CA THR A 37 6.37 15.77 -13.01
C THR A 37 6.23 16.74 -11.85
N GLN A 38 6.46 16.29 -10.60
CA GLN A 38 6.50 17.13 -9.41
C GLN A 38 7.58 16.72 -8.41
N VAL A 39 8.40 17.68 -7.99
CA VAL A 39 9.08 17.64 -6.69
C VAL A 39 8.36 18.67 -5.83
N VAL A 40 7.44 18.20 -4.99
CA VAL A 40 6.69 19.06 -4.09
C VAL A 40 7.41 19.04 -2.75
N VAL A 41 8.08 20.14 -2.42
CA VAL A 41 8.34 20.42 -1.00
C VAL A 41 6.97 20.75 -0.45
N ALA A 42 6.32 19.80 0.24
CA ALA A 42 5.08 20.07 0.95
C ALA A 42 5.36 21.34 1.77
N GLY A 43 4.72 22.45 1.37
CA GLY A 43 5.05 23.77 1.89
C GLY A 43 5.02 23.74 3.41
N ASP A 44 5.78 24.62 4.05
CA ASP A 44 6.00 24.68 5.50
C ASP A 44 4.66 24.80 6.28
N VAL A 45 3.91 23.69 6.39
CA VAL A 45 2.79 23.55 7.30
C VAL A 45 3.44 23.61 8.66
N GLY A 46 3.28 24.77 9.31
CA GLY A 46 3.96 25.28 10.50
C GLY A 46 3.73 24.47 11.78
N ASN A 47 3.86 23.15 11.67
CA ASN A 47 3.39 22.15 12.61
C ASN A 47 4.54 21.39 13.28
N ALA A 48 5.79 21.81 13.06
CA ALA A 48 6.94 21.25 13.74
C ALA A 48 6.94 21.56 15.25
N ALA A 49 6.20 22.59 15.69
CA ALA A 49 6.20 23.08 17.07
C ALA A 49 5.00 22.63 17.93
N SER A 50 3.96 22.03 17.35
CA SER A 50 2.79 21.59 18.11
C SER A 50 2.99 20.21 18.75
N GLU A 51 2.49 20.01 19.97
CA GLU A 51 2.47 18.69 20.61
C GLU A 51 1.74 17.65 19.75
N PRO A 52 2.27 16.42 19.59
CA PRO A 52 1.59 15.37 18.84
C PRO A 52 0.17 15.12 19.35
N LEU A 53 -0.77 14.85 18.43
CA LEU A 53 -2.11 14.38 18.78
C LEU A 53 -1.99 12.98 19.39
N ALA A 54 -2.28 12.85 20.68
CA ALA A 54 -2.33 11.56 21.35
C ALA A 54 -3.51 10.73 20.82
N LEU A 55 -3.24 9.54 20.29
CA LEU A 55 -4.27 8.63 19.83
C LEU A 55 -4.79 7.80 21.00
N THR A 56 -6.11 7.68 21.09
CA THR A 56 -6.78 6.83 22.08
C THR A 56 -7.50 5.71 21.35
N PRO A 57 -7.24 4.41 21.67
CA PRO A 57 -7.95 3.31 21.05
C PRO A 57 -9.46 3.47 21.21
N SER A 58 -10.19 3.44 20.10
CA SER A 58 -11.65 3.43 20.08
C SER A 58 -12.22 2.02 20.08
N ALA A 59 -11.44 1.04 19.62
CA ALA A 59 -11.80 -0.37 19.54
C ALA A 59 -10.56 -1.25 19.41
N HIS A 60 -10.75 -2.56 19.57
CA HIS A 60 -9.72 -3.57 19.36
C HIS A 60 -10.24 -4.72 18.49
N PHE A 61 -9.37 -5.30 17.66
CA PHE A 61 -9.65 -6.51 16.89
C PHE A 61 -8.74 -7.67 17.30
N ASP A 62 -9.12 -8.89 16.94
CA ASP A 62 -8.42 -10.12 17.34
C ASP A 62 -7.14 -10.32 16.52
N VAL A 63 -6.00 -9.93 17.10
CA VAL A 63 -4.67 -10.09 16.50
C VAL A 63 -4.24 -11.54 16.30
N LYS A 64 -4.91 -12.51 16.93
CA LYS A 64 -4.66 -13.94 16.65
C LYS A 64 -5.24 -14.38 15.31
N LYS A 65 -6.14 -13.58 14.75
CA LYS A 65 -6.74 -13.79 13.42
C LYS A 65 -6.10 -12.90 12.38
N ILE A 66 -5.77 -11.67 12.75
CA ILE A 66 -5.14 -10.67 11.89
C ILE A 66 -3.79 -10.35 12.52
N GLU A 67 -2.80 -11.21 12.26
CA GLU A 67 -1.41 -10.99 12.69
C GLU A 67 -0.85 -9.83 11.87
N GLU A 68 -0.20 -8.85 12.53
CA GLU A 68 0.48 -7.72 11.86
C GLU A 68 -0.41 -7.06 10.80
N CYS A 69 -1.53 -6.48 11.26
CA CYS A 69 -2.48 -5.75 10.40
C CYS A 69 -1.76 -4.69 9.55
N SER A 70 -1.79 -4.88 8.24
CA SER A 70 -1.26 -3.96 7.24
C SER A 70 -2.40 -3.55 6.30
N ALA A 71 -2.54 -2.25 6.08
CA ALA A 71 -3.61 -1.56 5.35
C ALA A 71 -5.02 -1.62 5.96
N LEU A 72 -5.80 -0.56 5.67
CA LEU A 72 -7.22 -0.50 5.97
C LEU A 72 -7.99 0.20 4.85
N GLU A 73 -8.98 -0.45 4.24
CA GLU A 73 -9.75 0.14 3.14
C GLU A 73 -11.25 0.04 3.38
N LYS A 74 -11.99 1.15 3.26
CA LYS A 74 -13.44 1.14 3.49
C LYS A 74 -14.16 0.45 2.33
N SER A 75 -15.02 -0.51 2.64
CA SER A 75 -15.83 -1.20 1.63
C SER A 75 -16.80 -0.26 0.90
N ALA A 76 -16.90 -0.40 -0.43
CA ALA A 76 -17.88 0.31 -1.25
C ALA A 76 -19.23 -0.39 -1.29
N ARG A 77 -19.26 -1.73 -1.18
CA ARG A 77 -20.49 -2.54 -1.28
C ARG A 77 -21.09 -2.94 0.07
N HIS A 78 -20.30 -2.93 1.12
CA HIS A 78 -20.69 -3.44 2.44
C HIS A 78 -20.62 -2.31 3.48
N PRO A 79 -21.75 -1.65 3.76
CA PRO A 79 -21.79 -0.56 4.73
C PRO A 79 -21.18 -0.98 6.07
N ASN A 80 -20.36 -0.09 6.64
CA ASN A 80 -19.67 -0.28 7.93
C ASN A 80 -18.70 -1.48 7.96
N ALA A 81 -18.16 -1.88 6.81
CA ALA A 81 -17.07 -2.84 6.71
C ALA A 81 -15.80 -2.18 6.19
N TYR A 82 -14.66 -2.57 6.76
CA TYR A 82 -13.32 -2.14 6.38
C TYR A 82 -12.48 -3.37 6.11
N TRP A 83 -11.91 -3.46 4.91
CA TRP A 83 -10.99 -4.52 4.53
C TRP A 83 -9.63 -4.28 5.15
N THR A 84 -8.99 -5.35 5.58
CA THR A 84 -7.60 -5.37 6.03
C THR A 84 -6.98 -6.72 5.67
N LEU A 85 -5.66 -6.81 5.81
CA LEU A 85 -4.86 -7.99 5.58
C LEU A 85 -3.76 -8.10 6.63
N SER A 86 -3.11 -9.27 6.66
CA SER A 86 -1.89 -9.48 7.44
C SER A 86 -0.68 -9.30 6.55
N ASP A 87 0.41 -8.79 7.13
CA ASP A 87 1.70 -8.58 6.49
C ASP A 87 2.36 -9.91 6.01
N SER A 88 3.65 -9.86 5.72
CA SER A 88 4.43 -10.78 4.92
C SER A 88 4.36 -12.25 5.37
N GLY A 89 4.29 -13.16 4.40
CA GLY A 89 4.35 -14.60 4.65
C GLY A 89 3.11 -15.22 5.31
N CYS A 90 2.13 -14.40 5.72
CA CYS A 90 0.84 -14.88 6.21
C CYS A 90 0.00 -15.54 5.11
N ALA A 91 -1.15 -16.09 5.49
CA ALA A 91 -2.10 -16.62 4.53
C ALA A 91 -2.58 -15.51 3.56
N PRO A 92 -2.78 -15.79 2.25
CA PRO A 92 -3.33 -14.82 1.30
C PRO A 92 -4.83 -14.65 1.50
N VAL A 93 -5.21 -14.02 2.60
CA VAL A 93 -6.59 -13.80 3.04
C VAL A 93 -6.81 -12.33 3.29
N VAL A 94 -8.05 -11.89 3.13
CA VAL A 94 -8.50 -10.57 3.59
C VAL A 94 -9.56 -10.75 4.68
N PHE A 95 -9.60 -9.80 5.61
CA PHE A 95 -10.58 -9.74 6.68
C PHE A 95 -11.42 -8.49 6.54
N ALA A 96 -12.69 -8.56 6.93
CA ALA A 96 -13.54 -7.38 7.09
C ALA A 96 -13.69 -7.08 8.58
N LEU A 97 -13.48 -5.82 8.96
CA LEU A 97 -13.69 -5.29 10.29
C LEU A 97 -14.87 -4.32 10.31
N ARG A 98 -15.55 -4.25 11.45
CA ARG A 98 -16.36 -3.08 11.81
C ARG A 98 -15.48 -2.05 12.52
N GLU A 99 -15.97 -0.83 12.62
CA GLU A 99 -15.33 0.22 13.45
C GLU A 99 -15.21 -0.17 14.93
N THR A 100 -16.04 -1.11 15.39
CA THR A 100 -15.99 -1.68 16.73
C THR A 100 -14.87 -2.71 16.91
N GLY A 101 -14.09 -3.01 15.85
CA GLY A 101 -13.08 -4.07 15.82
C GLY A 101 -13.65 -5.48 15.65
N GLU A 102 -14.97 -5.63 15.51
CA GLU A 102 -15.61 -6.92 15.23
C GLU A 102 -15.22 -7.41 13.83
N ILE A 103 -14.67 -8.63 13.74
CA ILE A 103 -14.47 -9.31 12.45
C ILE A 103 -15.83 -9.73 11.89
N VAL A 104 -16.16 -9.20 10.70
CA VAL A 104 -17.34 -9.59 9.94
C VAL A 104 -17.04 -10.89 9.20
N MET A 105 -17.91 -11.89 9.39
CA MET A 105 -17.75 -13.22 8.82
C MET A 105 -19.10 -13.87 8.50
N PRO A 106 -19.14 -14.87 7.59
CA PRO A 106 -20.33 -15.66 7.38
C PRO A 106 -20.76 -16.39 8.65
N ALA A 107 -22.06 -16.43 8.93
CA ALA A 107 -22.58 -17.08 10.14
C ALA A 107 -22.18 -18.56 10.25
N ALA A 108 -22.09 -19.26 9.12
CA ALA A 108 -21.68 -20.66 9.04
C ALA A 108 -20.18 -20.89 9.32
N ALA A 109 -19.34 -19.85 9.24
CA ALA A 109 -17.90 -19.93 9.47
C ALA A 109 -17.49 -19.55 10.90
N ARG A 110 -18.43 -19.13 11.76
CA ARG A 110 -18.13 -18.74 13.16
C ARG A 110 -17.35 -19.85 13.87
N GLY A 111 -16.28 -19.46 14.56
CA GLY A 111 -15.38 -20.35 15.32
C GLY A 111 -14.13 -20.81 14.57
N ASN A 112 -14.23 -21.06 13.26
CA ASN A 112 -13.11 -21.55 12.43
C ASN A 112 -12.82 -20.60 11.24
N TYR A 113 -13.24 -19.34 11.33
CA TYR A 113 -13.03 -18.37 10.26
C TYR A 113 -11.56 -17.95 10.20
N GLU A 114 -10.93 -18.15 9.05
CA GLU A 114 -9.52 -17.84 8.76
C GLU A 114 -9.39 -16.71 7.73
N GLY A 115 -10.44 -15.89 7.57
CA GLY A 115 -10.52 -14.85 6.55
C GLY A 115 -11.03 -15.36 5.19
N ILE A 116 -11.19 -14.43 4.25
CA ILE A 116 -11.62 -14.75 2.88
C ILE A 116 -10.37 -15.05 2.05
N ARG A 117 -10.21 -16.31 1.64
CA ARG A 117 -9.06 -16.75 0.86
C ARG A 117 -9.08 -16.16 -0.55
N VAL A 118 -8.00 -15.49 -0.95
CA VAL A 118 -7.83 -15.01 -2.33
C VAL A 118 -7.04 -16.05 -3.12
N THR A 119 -7.74 -16.88 -3.88
CA THR A 119 -7.14 -18.00 -4.60
C THR A 119 -6.28 -17.56 -5.80
N GLY A 120 -5.30 -18.41 -6.13
CA GLY A 120 -4.35 -18.15 -7.22
C GLY A 120 -3.29 -17.09 -6.88
N THR A 121 -3.21 -16.67 -5.62
CA THR A 121 -2.26 -15.66 -5.15
C THR A 121 -1.33 -16.23 -4.08
N ARG A 122 -0.28 -15.47 -3.77
CA ARG A 122 0.61 -15.69 -2.63
C ARG A 122 0.80 -14.34 -1.96
N ASN A 123 0.83 -14.34 -0.62
CA ASN A 123 1.30 -13.20 0.15
C ASN A 123 2.83 -13.35 0.27
N VAL A 124 3.56 -12.68 -0.61
CA VAL A 124 5.02 -12.54 -0.47
C VAL A 124 5.32 -11.39 0.48
N ASP A 125 4.71 -10.23 0.22
CA ASP A 125 4.78 -9.01 1.05
C ASP A 125 3.55 -8.15 0.72
N TRP A 126 2.37 -8.54 1.23
CA TRP A 126 1.13 -7.80 1.02
C TRP A 126 1.04 -6.62 1.98
N GLU A 127 0.95 -5.41 1.44
CA GLU A 127 1.14 -4.19 2.24
C GLU A 127 0.12 -3.09 1.97
N CYS A 128 -0.76 -3.25 0.98
CA CYS A 128 -1.73 -2.19 0.68
C CYS A 128 -3.03 -2.73 0.09
N LEU A 129 -4.11 -1.99 0.36
CA LEU A 129 -5.44 -2.21 -0.15
C LEU A 129 -5.99 -0.94 -0.80
N ALA A 130 -6.80 -1.09 -1.84
CA ALA A 130 -7.57 0.00 -2.41
C ALA A 130 -8.83 -0.53 -3.10
N LEU A 131 -9.82 0.33 -3.31
CA LEU A 131 -10.95 0.05 -4.20
C LEU A 131 -10.81 0.80 -5.52
N ASP A 132 -10.78 0.06 -6.62
CA ASP A 132 -10.79 0.67 -7.95
C ASP A 132 -12.14 1.33 -8.28
N ASP A 133 -12.17 2.07 -9.38
CA ASP A 133 -13.36 2.83 -9.81
C ASP A 133 -14.55 1.93 -10.18
N GLN A 134 -14.32 0.63 -10.34
CA GLN A 134 -15.35 -0.39 -10.59
C GLN A 134 -15.76 -1.14 -9.30
N GLY A 135 -15.22 -0.74 -8.16
CA GLY A 135 -15.42 -1.36 -6.86
C GLY A 135 -14.80 -2.75 -6.75
N ASN A 136 -13.72 -3.03 -7.48
CA ASN A 136 -12.90 -4.22 -7.21
C ASN A 136 -11.92 -3.89 -6.09
N LEU A 137 -11.62 -4.89 -5.27
CA LEU A 137 -10.56 -4.79 -4.27
C LEU A 137 -9.21 -5.02 -4.97
N VAL A 138 -8.29 -4.09 -4.74
CA VAL A 138 -6.91 -4.15 -5.18
C VAL A 138 -6.06 -4.54 -3.97
N ILE A 139 -5.21 -5.55 -4.15
CA ILE A 139 -4.33 -6.09 -3.11
C ILE A 139 -2.90 -5.97 -3.62
N GLY A 140 -2.10 -5.11 -2.99
CA GLY A 140 -0.70 -4.89 -3.36
C GLY A 140 0.23 -5.89 -2.70
N ASP A 141 0.90 -6.72 -3.51
CA ASP A 141 2.05 -7.54 -3.11
C ASP A 141 3.33 -6.77 -3.47
N VAL A 142 3.61 -5.74 -2.67
CA VAL A 142 4.46 -4.60 -3.02
C VAL A 142 5.51 -4.25 -1.97
N GLY A 143 5.42 -4.79 -0.75
CA GLY A 143 6.45 -4.64 0.27
C GLY A 143 7.82 -5.07 -0.25
N ASN A 144 8.86 -4.34 0.12
CA ASN A 144 10.22 -4.52 -0.38
C ASN A 144 11.22 -3.82 0.56
N ASN A 145 11.08 -4.08 1.85
CA ASN A 145 11.90 -3.60 2.97
C ASN A 145 13.43 -3.78 2.76
N LEU A 146 13.86 -4.86 2.11
CA LEU A 146 15.27 -5.10 1.72
C LEU A 146 15.67 -4.50 0.35
N SER A 147 14.72 -3.86 -0.35
CA SER A 147 14.88 -3.29 -1.70
C SER A 147 15.53 -4.25 -2.70
N ASN A 148 15.19 -5.54 -2.61
CA ASN A 148 15.77 -6.63 -3.41
C ASN A 148 14.74 -7.41 -4.25
N ARG A 149 13.44 -7.13 -4.11
CA ARG A 149 12.38 -7.79 -4.88
C ARG A 149 12.28 -7.24 -6.29
N ARG A 150 12.10 -8.15 -7.25
CA ARG A 150 11.90 -7.89 -8.70
C ARG A 150 10.51 -8.29 -9.20
N ASN A 151 9.64 -8.71 -8.29
CA ASN A 151 8.38 -9.37 -8.58
C ASN A 151 7.18 -8.61 -7.97
N LEU A 152 7.27 -7.29 -7.87
CA LEU A 152 6.18 -6.45 -7.37
C LEU A 152 4.95 -6.64 -8.25
N CYS A 153 3.79 -6.75 -7.62
CA CYS A 153 2.54 -6.87 -8.34
C CYS A 153 1.37 -6.45 -7.47
N PHE A 154 0.22 -6.28 -8.11
CA PHE A 154 -1.05 -6.22 -7.40
C PHE A 154 -2.07 -7.15 -8.04
N TYR A 155 -3.01 -7.61 -7.23
CA TYR A 155 -4.13 -8.43 -7.65
C TYR A 155 -5.39 -7.58 -7.67
N VAL A 156 -6.21 -7.72 -8.72
CA VAL A 156 -7.55 -7.13 -8.79
C VAL A 156 -8.56 -8.24 -8.58
N VAL A 157 -9.32 -8.18 -7.49
CA VAL A 157 -10.30 -9.20 -7.11
C VAL A 157 -11.69 -8.56 -7.03
N PRO A 158 -12.78 -9.27 -7.38
CA PRO A 158 -14.12 -8.81 -7.05
C PRO A 158 -14.19 -8.59 -5.54
N GLU A 159 -14.71 -7.44 -5.11
CA GLU A 159 -14.94 -7.20 -3.68
C GLU A 159 -15.85 -8.31 -3.13
N PRO A 160 -15.35 -9.16 -2.20
CA PRO A 160 -16.11 -10.30 -1.70
C PRO A 160 -17.17 -9.85 -0.71
N SER A 161 -18.21 -10.64 -0.53
CA SER A 161 -19.22 -10.41 0.51
C SER A 161 -18.75 -10.95 1.85
N PRO A 162 -18.46 -10.11 2.86
CA PRO A 162 -17.90 -10.58 4.13
C PRO A 162 -18.87 -11.42 4.97
N THR A 163 -20.16 -11.43 4.62
CA THR A 163 -21.18 -12.23 5.30
C THR A 163 -21.56 -13.51 4.55
N ALA A 164 -21.05 -13.71 3.33
CA ALA A 164 -21.40 -14.87 2.49
C ALA A 164 -20.18 -15.65 2.01
N ASP A 165 -19.08 -14.97 1.70
CA ASP A 165 -17.92 -15.55 1.05
C ASP A 165 -16.85 -15.95 2.07
N VAL A 166 -16.18 -17.07 1.79
CA VAL A 166 -14.94 -17.52 2.46
C VAL A 166 -13.79 -17.65 1.46
N VAL A 167 -14.07 -17.43 0.18
CA VAL A 167 -13.12 -17.53 -0.92
C VAL A 167 -13.47 -16.54 -2.02
N THR A 168 -12.47 -15.94 -2.62
CA THR A 168 -12.56 -15.16 -3.86
C THR A 168 -11.36 -15.51 -4.76
N ALA A 169 -11.37 -15.05 -6.00
CA ALA A 169 -10.29 -15.27 -6.96
C ALA A 169 -9.91 -13.94 -7.62
N HIS A 170 -8.62 -13.73 -7.85
CA HIS A 170 -8.17 -12.59 -8.63
C HIS A 170 -8.63 -12.73 -10.08
N ARG A 171 -9.07 -11.62 -10.67
CA ARG A 171 -9.36 -11.52 -12.11
C ARG A 171 -8.14 -11.15 -12.90
N ARG A 172 -7.25 -10.35 -12.29
CA ARG A 172 -6.02 -9.87 -12.90
C ARG A 172 -4.89 -9.87 -11.88
N LYS A 173 -3.68 -10.14 -12.36
CA LYS A 173 -2.43 -9.90 -11.67
C LYS A 173 -1.62 -8.97 -12.56
N VAL A 174 -1.25 -7.81 -12.03
CA VAL A 174 -0.48 -6.81 -12.78
C VAL A 174 0.89 -6.70 -12.13
N SER A 175 1.93 -7.00 -12.89
CA SER A 175 3.32 -6.93 -12.42
C SER A 175 4.00 -5.66 -12.91
N PHE A 176 4.77 -5.02 -12.04
CA PHE A 176 5.45 -3.78 -12.37
C PHE A 176 6.81 -3.66 -11.66
N TYR A 177 7.58 -2.64 -12.03
CA TYR A 177 8.86 -2.32 -11.39
C TYR A 177 9.13 -0.82 -11.33
N TYR A 178 9.96 -0.42 -10.38
CA TYR A 178 10.51 0.92 -10.30
C TYR A 178 11.70 1.03 -11.27
N PRO A 179 11.62 1.84 -12.33
CA PRO A 179 12.67 1.83 -13.35
C PRO A 179 13.96 2.52 -12.89
N SER A 180 13.92 3.25 -11.77
CA SER A 180 15.11 3.79 -11.11
C SER A 180 15.81 2.78 -10.18
N GLN A 181 15.21 1.63 -9.90
CA GLN A 181 15.82 0.55 -9.11
C GLN A 181 16.69 -0.34 -9.99
N ASN A 182 17.95 0.05 -10.17
CA ASN A 182 18.88 -0.65 -11.05
C ASN A 182 19.73 -1.74 -10.34
N GLU A 183 19.73 -1.76 -9.00
CA GLU A 183 20.47 -2.71 -8.16
C GLU A 183 19.50 -3.41 -7.19
N PHE A 184 19.76 -4.68 -6.87
CA PHE A 184 18.92 -5.52 -6.00
C PHE A 184 19.84 -6.35 -5.07
N PRO A 185 20.04 -5.95 -3.80
CA PRO A 185 19.41 -4.80 -3.14
C PRO A 185 19.85 -3.45 -3.73
N ALA A 186 18.95 -2.47 -3.71
CA ALA A 186 19.28 -1.10 -4.08
C ALA A 186 20.21 -0.46 -3.03
N ARG A 187 21.04 0.51 -3.46
CA ARG A 187 21.94 1.23 -2.54
C ARG A 187 21.19 2.02 -1.48
N SER A 188 20.08 2.67 -1.86
CA SER A 188 19.13 3.31 -0.95
C SER A 188 17.93 2.40 -0.75
N ARG A 189 17.53 2.19 0.50
CA ARG A 189 16.32 1.44 0.87
C ARG A 189 15.06 2.29 0.71
N ASN A 190 14.80 2.76 -0.52
CA ASN A 190 13.70 3.68 -0.86
C ASN A 190 12.75 3.08 -1.92
N TYR A 191 12.81 1.77 -2.13
CA TYR A 191 11.97 1.03 -3.08
C TYR A 191 11.03 0.04 -2.39
N ASP A 192 10.89 0.20 -1.08
CA ASP A 192 9.85 -0.40 -0.27
C ASP A 192 8.53 0.35 -0.51
N CYS A 193 7.39 -0.33 -0.45
CA CYS A 193 6.09 0.25 -0.78
C CYS A 193 5.02 -0.31 0.13
N GLU A 194 4.30 0.58 0.81
CA GLU A 194 3.35 0.19 1.87
C GLU A 194 2.03 0.96 1.82
N ALA A 195 1.78 1.73 0.76
CA ALA A 195 0.49 2.38 0.62
C ALA A 195 0.08 2.45 -0.84
N CYS A 196 -1.22 2.29 -1.09
CA CYS A 196 -1.78 2.49 -2.41
C CYS A 196 -3.18 3.08 -2.37
N PHE A 197 -3.59 3.67 -3.48
CA PHE A 197 -4.96 4.08 -3.72
C PHE A 197 -5.28 3.96 -5.21
N ALA A 198 -6.56 3.92 -5.57
CA ALA A 198 -6.99 3.88 -6.96
C ALA A 198 -7.78 5.14 -7.33
N LEU A 199 -7.43 5.76 -8.46
CA LEU A 199 -8.10 6.97 -8.95
C LEU A 199 -7.97 7.08 -10.47
N ASN A 200 -9.02 7.54 -11.15
CA ASN A 200 -9.02 7.74 -12.61
C ASN A 200 -8.62 6.48 -13.41
N GLY A 201 -9.03 5.30 -12.93
CA GLY A 201 -8.70 4.01 -13.53
C GLY A 201 -7.23 3.59 -13.41
N GLN A 202 -6.44 4.25 -12.55
CA GLN A 202 -5.02 3.96 -12.31
C GLN A 202 -4.81 3.56 -10.86
N ILE A 203 -3.76 2.78 -10.59
CA ILE A 203 -3.33 2.45 -9.23
C ILE A 203 -2.09 3.26 -8.90
N TYR A 204 -2.12 3.91 -7.75
CA TYR A 204 -1.03 4.72 -7.25
C TYR A 204 -0.40 4.06 -6.03
N PHE A 205 0.92 4.18 -5.91
CA PHE A 205 1.72 3.55 -4.87
C PHE A 205 2.66 4.57 -4.23
N PHE A 206 2.73 4.62 -2.91
CA PHE A 206 3.74 5.40 -2.19
C PHE A 206 4.87 4.51 -1.71
N THR A 207 6.11 4.92 -1.98
CA THR A 207 7.27 4.25 -1.42
C THR A 207 7.49 4.64 0.04
N LYS A 208 7.85 3.65 0.86
CA LYS A 208 8.39 3.82 2.21
C LYS A 208 9.90 4.01 2.10
N HIS A 209 10.38 5.19 2.46
CA HIS A 209 11.80 5.47 2.47
C HIS A 209 12.40 5.16 3.83
N TRP A 210 13.42 4.30 3.85
CA TRP A 210 14.16 3.99 5.08
C TRP A 210 15.33 4.94 5.31
N SER A 211 15.78 5.65 4.27
CA SER A 211 16.99 6.47 4.30
C SER A 211 16.76 7.97 4.47
N ASP A 212 15.52 8.43 4.30
CA ASP A 212 15.10 9.83 4.43
C ASP A 212 13.61 9.88 4.83
N THR A 213 13.04 11.08 4.92
CA THR A 213 11.62 11.30 5.27
C THR A 213 10.72 11.50 4.05
N GLU A 214 11.25 11.33 2.85
CA GLU A 214 10.51 11.54 1.61
C GLU A 214 9.72 10.29 1.20
N THR A 215 8.87 10.46 0.20
CA THR A 215 8.18 9.38 -0.50
C THR A 215 8.07 9.73 -1.97
N VAL A 216 7.95 8.71 -2.83
CA VAL A 216 7.60 8.88 -4.24
C VAL A 216 6.25 8.25 -4.50
N LEU A 217 5.36 9.03 -5.13
CA LEU A 217 4.12 8.55 -5.68
C LEU A 217 4.38 7.99 -7.08
N TRP A 218 4.10 6.70 -7.27
CA TRP A 218 4.18 6.00 -8.53
C TRP A 218 2.79 5.66 -9.04
N ARG A 219 2.62 5.59 -10.36
CA ARG A 219 1.37 5.19 -11.02
C ARG A 219 1.60 3.98 -11.90
N VAL A 220 0.65 3.05 -11.87
CA VAL A 220 0.64 1.82 -12.66
C VAL A 220 -0.72 1.65 -13.33
N ASP A 221 -0.73 1.28 -14.61
CA ASP A 221 -1.95 1.08 -15.37
C ASP A 221 -2.47 -0.37 -15.22
N PRO A 222 -3.63 -0.58 -14.57
CA PRO A 222 -4.18 -1.92 -14.37
C PRO A 222 -4.66 -2.61 -15.65
N ALA A 223 -4.73 -1.91 -16.79
CA ALA A 223 -5.05 -2.48 -18.10
C ALA A 223 -3.83 -3.10 -18.80
N ILE A 224 -2.61 -2.78 -18.37
CA ILE A 224 -1.38 -3.37 -18.92
C ILE A 224 -1.01 -4.61 -18.11
N GLU A 225 -1.32 -5.80 -18.65
CA GLU A 225 -1.05 -7.07 -17.97
C GLU A 225 0.42 -7.54 -18.09
N SER A 226 1.15 -7.05 -19.09
CA SER A 226 2.58 -7.31 -19.22
C SER A 226 3.37 -6.60 -18.13
N TYR A 227 4.55 -7.13 -17.78
CA TYR A 227 5.47 -6.47 -16.86
C TYR A 227 5.79 -5.05 -17.30
N GLN A 228 5.41 -4.05 -16.49
CA GLN A 228 5.44 -2.64 -16.88
C GLN A 228 6.29 -1.78 -15.94
N ALA A 229 6.82 -0.68 -16.47
CA ALA A 229 7.48 0.36 -15.68
C ALA A 229 6.43 1.18 -14.94
N ALA A 230 6.61 1.37 -13.63
CA ALA A 230 5.82 2.35 -12.89
C ALA A 230 6.23 3.78 -13.30
N VAL A 231 5.26 4.69 -13.39
CA VAL A 231 5.47 6.08 -13.77
C VAL A 231 5.57 6.95 -12.52
N PRO A 232 6.67 7.69 -12.29
CA PRO A 232 6.77 8.59 -11.14
C PRO A 232 5.89 9.83 -11.36
N VAL A 233 4.99 10.10 -10.41
CA VAL A 233 4.04 11.22 -10.45
C VAL A 233 4.52 12.38 -9.59
N ALA A 234 4.90 12.10 -8.35
CA ALA A 234 5.32 13.14 -7.42
C ALA A 234 6.34 12.62 -6.41
N ARG A 235 7.10 13.54 -5.82
CA ARG A 235 7.96 13.30 -4.67
C ARG A 235 7.75 14.40 -3.65
N PHE A 236 7.59 14.05 -2.37
CA PHE A 236 7.49 15.01 -1.28
C PHE A 236 8.04 14.48 0.03
N ASP A 237 8.33 15.39 0.97
CA ASP A 237 8.69 15.06 2.35
C ASP A 237 7.45 14.64 3.14
N ALA A 238 7.27 13.34 3.33
CA ALA A 238 6.17 12.77 4.11
C ALA A 238 6.34 12.98 5.62
N ARG A 239 7.49 13.52 6.07
CA ARG A 239 7.86 13.71 7.48
C ARG A 239 7.89 12.39 8.26
N GLY A 240 8.15 11.28 7.57
CA GLY A 240 8.23 9.94 8.14
C GLY A 240 8.06 8.85 7.09
N MET A 241 8.23 7.60 7.53
CA MET A 241 7.96 6.42 6.71
C MET A 241 6.47 6.30 6.46
N VAL A 242 6.05 6.33 5.19
CA VAL A 242 4.66 6.07 4.79
C VAL A 242 4.28 4.63 5.12
N THR A 243 3.09 4.43 5.66
CA THR A 243 2.58 3.11 6.09
C THR A 243 1.19 2.78 5.58
N ASP A 244 0.38 3.77 5.17
CA ASP A 244 -0.87 3.54 4.43
C ASP A 244 -1.38 4.84 3.77
N ALA A 245 -2.35 4.75 2.87
CA ALA A 245 -3.04 5.89 2.27
C ALA A 245 -4.48 5.54 1.88
N ALA A 246 -5.38 6.52 1.97
CA ALA A 246 -6.78 6.31 1.59
C ALA A 246 -7.42 7.56 0.98
N LEU A 247 -8.40 7.34 0.11
CA LEU A 247 -9.27 8.39 -0.41
C LEU A 247 -10.51 8.54 0.47
N SER A 248 -10.96 9.79 0.66
CA SER A 248 -12.30 10.06 1.21
C SER A 248 -13.39 9.44 0.32
N PRO A 249 -14.58 9.10 0.85
CA PRO A 249 -15.67 8.52 0.05
C PRO A 249 -16.04 9.33 -1.20
N ALA A 250 -16.05 10.66 -1.11
CA ALA A 250 -16.31 11.56 -2.23
C ALA A 250 -15.08 11.85 -3.10
N ARG A 251 -13.92 11.24 -2.79
CA ARG A 251 -12.64 11.36 -3.50
C ARG A 251 -12.15 12.80 -3.60
N ARG A 252 -12.43 13.60 -2.57
CA ARG A 252 -12.00 15.00 -2.45
C ARG A 252 -10.76 15.16 -1.58
N ARG A 253 -10.45 14.17 -0.75
CA ARG A 253 -9.29 14.15 0.12
C ARG A 253 -8.49 12.87 -0.04
N LEU A 254 -7.18 12.99 0.12
CA LEU A 254 -6.22 11.89 0.21
C LEU A 254 -5.52 11.95 1.57
N ALA A 255 -5.70 10.92 2.38
CA ALA A 255 -4.92 10.73 3.60
C ALA A 255 -3.63 9.97 3.27
N VAL A 256 -2.51 10.40 3.84
CA VAL A 256 -1.24 9.66 3.82
C VAL A 256 -0.76 9.50 5.25
N LEU A 257 -0.69 8.26 5.71
CA LEU A 257 -0.26 7.87 7.04
C LEU A 257 1.24 7.61 7.05
N THR A 258 1.90 8.05 8.12
CA THR A 258 3.23 7.59 8.51
C THR A 258 3.16 7.07 9.95
N TYR A 259 4.20 6.37 10.42
CA TYR A 259 4.26 5.93 11.84
C TYR A 259 4.05 7.05 12.87
N HIS A 260 4.29 8.31 12.51
CA HIS A 260 4.31 9.44 13.45
C HIS A 260 3.50 10.65 13.01
N GLY A 261 2.74 10.55 11.92
CA GLY A 261 2.00 11.68 11.40
C GLY A 261 0.99 11.30 10.33
N VAL A 262 -0.01 12.16 10.17
CA VAL A 262 -1.06 12.01 9.17
C VAL A 262 -1.11 13.28 8.34
N TRP A 263 -1.02 13.11 7.03
CA TRP A 263 -1.36 14.14 6.05
C TRP A 263 -2.78 13.93 5.54
N VAL A 264 -3.51 15.01 5.29
CA VAL A 264 -4.75 15.01 4.52
C VAL A 264 -4.67 16.11 3.47
N PHE A 265 -4.55 15.72 2.21
CA PHE A 265 -4.47 16.61 1.06
C PHE A 265 -5.86 16.82 0.47
N GLU A 266 -6.26 18.07 0.23
CA GLU A 266 -7.42 18.37 -0.62
C GLU A 266 -7.05 18.14 -2.08
N LEU A 267 -7.77 17.24 -2.74
CA LEU A 267 -7.59 16.91 -4.14
C LEU A 267 -8.24 17.99 -5.04
N PRO A 268 -7.66 18.24 -6.23
CA PRO A 268 -8.27 19.15 -7.21
C PRO A 268 -9.70 18.74 -7.55
N GLU A 269 -10.53 19.73 -7.87
CA GLU A 269 -11.83 19.44 -8.48
C GLU A 269 -11.66 18.63 -9.76
N ALA A 270 -12.52 17.63 -9.92
CA ALA A 270 -12.57 16.85 -11.13
C ALA A 270 -13.02 17.72 -12.31
N ASP A 271 -12.50 17.41 -13.50
CA ASP A 271 -12.95 18.05 -14.74
C ASP A 271 -14.38 17.62 -15.13
N ALA A 272 -14.87 18.13 -16.27
CA ALA A 272 -16.20 17.81 -16.78
C ALA A 272 -16.44 16.30 -17.06
N PHE A 273 -15.38 15.48 -17.07
CA PHE A 273 -15.42 14.03 -17.28
C PHE A 273 -15.19 13.24 -15.98
N GLY A 274 -15.12 13.92 -14.84
CA GLY A 274 -14.86 13.28 -13.54
C GLY A 274 -13.39 12.92 -13.31
N LYS A 275 -12.46 13.46 -14.11
CA LYS A 275 -11.03 13.18 -13.96
C LYS A 275 -10.37 14.22 -13.07
N ILE A 276 -9.67 13.77 -12.02
CA ILE A 276 -8.85 14.63 -11.17
C ILE A 276 -7.45 14.78 -11.79
N ASP A 277 -6.93 16.00 -11.86
CA ASP A 277 -5.60 16.27 -12.38
C ASP A 277 -4.51 15.83 -11.38
N GLU A 278 -3.86 14.71 -11.65
CA GLU A 278 -2.78 14.14 -10.83
C GLU A 278 -1.58 15.08 -10.67
N THR A 279 -1.37 15.99 -11.64
CA THR A 279 -0.30 16.99 -11.57
C THR A 279 -0.60 18.11 -10.56
N ARG A 280 -1.66 17.95 -9.77
CA ARG A 280 -2.06 18.91 -8.76
C ARG A 280 -2.37 18.28 -7.40
N PHE A 281 -2.10 16.97 -7.21
CA PHE A 281 -2.36 16.29 -5.94
C PHE A 281 -1.69 16.96 -4.73
N PHE A 282 -0.43 17.37 -4.87
CA PHE A 282 0.34 17.92 -3.75
C PHE A 282 0.69 19.41 -3.91
N THR A 283 0.43 20.00 -5.08
CA THR A 283 0.64 21.45 -5.32
C THR A 283 -0.63 22.27 -5.08
N HIS A 284 -1.77 21.62 -4.83
CA HIS A 284 -3.00 22.29 -4.42
C HIS A 284 -3.03 22.47 -2.89
N ALA A 285 -3.23 23.71 -2.42
CA ALA A 285 -3.42 24.02 -1.00
C ALA A 285 -4.93 23.95 -0.66
N PRO A 286 -5.34 23.50 0.54
CA PRO A 286 -4.53 23.14 1.71
C PRO A 286 -4.28 21.64 1.90
N ALA A 287 -3.16 21.32 2.56
CA ALA A 287 -2.95 20.03 3.22
C ALA A 287 -3.01 20.24 4.74
N HIS A 288 -3.68 19.35 5.45
CA HIS A 288 -3.57 19.25 6.89
C HIS A 288 -2.46 18.27 7.23
N PHE A 289 -1.67 18.59 8.25
CA PHE A 289 -0.70 17.67 8.79
C PHE A 289 -0.80 17.71 10.30
N ARG A 290 -0.69 16.55 10.96
CA ARG A 290 -0.54 16.45 12.41
C ARG A 290 0.39 15.31 12.77
N ARG A 291 1.38 15.58 13.63
CA ARG A 291 2.11 14.51 14.31
C ARG A 291 1.14 13.76 15.20
N VAL A 292 1.19 12.44 15.17
CA VAL A 292 0.36 11.59 16.03
C VAL A 292 1.25 10.79 16.97
N ALA A 293 0.74 10.51 18.17
CA ALA A 293 1.40 9.68 19.16
C ALA A 293 0.46 8.54 19.54
N ALA A 294 0.69 7.37 18.94
CA ALA A 294 0.01 6.15 19.35
C ALA A 294 0.54 5.65 20.71
N PRO A 295 -0.28 4.98 21.53
CA PRO A 295 0.19 4.34 22.76
C PRO A 295 1.29 3.32 22.47
N LYS A 296 2.19 3.09 23.44
CA LYS A 296 3.34 2.19 23.28
C LYS A 296 2.96 0.77 22.83
N ASP A 297 1.81 0.27 23.29
CA ASP A 297 1.35 -1.09 22.95
C ASP A 297 0.72 -1.19 21.55
N PHE A 298 0.53 -0.05 20.85
CA PHE A 298 -0.13 0.07 19.55
C PHE A 298 0.61 1.03 18.60
N TRP A 299 1.94 1.03 18.68
CA TRP A 299 2.80 2.06 18.12
C TRP A 299 2.96 1.98 16.59
N GLN A 300 2.80 0.79 16.01
CA GLN A 300 2.86 0.58 14.55
C GLN A 300 1.48 0.82 13.96
N ILE A 301 1.23 2.05 13.51
CA ILE A 301 0.02 2.42 12.77
C ILE A 301 0.25 2.20 11.27
N GLU A 302 -0.46 1.24 10.70
CA GLU A 302 -0.25 0.72 9.34
C GLU A 302 -1.55 0.57 8.55
N GLY A 303 -2.64 1.12 9.07
CA GLY A 303 -3.90 1.21 8.32
C GLY A 303 -4.53 2.58 8.46
N VAL A 304 -5.03 3.17 7.39
CA VAL A 304 -5.87 4.38 7.41
C VAL A 304 -7.01 4.24 6.41
N ALA A 305 -8.24 4.47 6.88
CA ALA A 305 -9.41 4.61 6.02
C ALA A 305 -10.21 5.85 6.42
N PHE A 306 -10.97 6.42 5.49
CA PHE A 306 -11.98 7.41 5.85
C PHE A 306 -13.26 6.72 6.31
N ALA A 307 -13.64 6.92 7.57
CA ALA A 307 -14.93 6.46 8.08
C ALA A 307 -16.10 7.25 7.49
N ASP A 308 -15.87 8.54 7.23
CA ASP A 308 -16.71 9.47 6.50
C ASP A 308 -15.80 10.59 5.94
N GLU A 309 -16.36 11.65 5.35
CA GLU A 309 -15.55 12.74 4.76
C GLU A 309 -14.64 13.45 5.77
N ASP A 310 -14.98 13.40 7.06
CA ASP A 310 -14.38 14.23 8.11
C ASP A 310 -13.78 13.40 9.26
N THR A 311 -13.76 12.08 9.14
CA THR A 311 -13.23 11.17 10.17
C THR A 311 -12.36 10.09 9.56
N LEU A 312 -11.13 9.98 10.06
CA LEU A 312 -10.23 8.87 9.79
C LEU A 312 -10.43 7.75 10.81
N LEU A 313 -10.34 6.52 10.33
CA LEU A 313 -10.14 5.32 11.12
C LEU A 313 -8.70 4.87 10.86
N ILE A 314 -7.89 4.77 11.91
CA ILE A 314 -6.49 4.32 11.84
C ILE A 314 -6.39 2.97 12.54
N ALA A 315 -5.68 2.02 11.96
CA ALA A 315 -5.41 0.70 12.54
C ALA A 315 -3.93 0.57 12.91
N SER A 316 -3.65 -0.15 13.99
CA SER A 316 -2.30 -0.62 14.33
C SER A 316 -2.14 -2.11 14.08
N GLU A 317 -0.93 -2.55 13.75
CA GLU A 317 -0.57 -3.98 13.71
C GLU A 317 -0.98 -4.73 14.99
N GLN A 318 -0.87 -4.06 16.15
CA GLN A 318 -1.17 -4.64 17.46
C GLN A 318 -2.67 -4.67 17.82
N GLY A 319 -3.56 -4.43 16.86
CA GLY A 319 -4.98 -4.70 17.07
C GLY A 319 -5.81 -3.56 17.64
N ALA A 320 -5.33 -2.31 17.63
CA ALA A 320 -6.14 -1.15 17.98
C ALA A 320 -6.69 -0.44 16.74
N LEU A 321 -7.91 0.08 16.87
CA LEU A 321 -8.47 1.07 15.97
C LEU A 321 -8.52 2.43 16.69
N PHE A 322 -8.28 3.51 15.95
CA PHE A 322 -8.35 4.88 16.44
C PHE A 322 -9.26 5.70 15.53
N ARG A 323 -10.15 6.52 16.12
CA ARG A 323 -10.95 7.50 15.37
C ARG A 323 -10.35 8.89 15.51
N VAL A 324 -10.05 9.52 14.38
CA VAL A 324 -9.42 10.84 14.34
C VAL A 324 -10.24 11.76 13.44
N PRO A 325 -10.92 12.78 14.00
CA PRO A 325 -11.56 13.82 13.19
C PRO A 325 -10.52 14.57 12.36
N VAL A 326 -10.77 14.81 11.08
CA VAL A 326 -9.89 15.59 10.18
C VAL A 326 -9.67 17.00 10.74
N SER A 327 -10.67 17.57 11.42
CA SER A 327 -10.54 18.87 12.09
C SER A 327 -9.48 18.88 13.20
N ALA A 328 -9.17 17.73 13.81
CA ALA A 328 -8.12 17.59 14.82
C ALA A 328 -6.70 17.58 14.19
N LEU A 329 -6.61 17.41 12.86
CA LEU A 329 -5.35 17.49 12.12
C LEU A 329 -4.99 18.93 11.75
N SER A 330 -5.93 19.86 11.93
CA SER A 330 -5.74 21.28 11.66
C SER A 330 -5.49 22.01 12.96
N GLU A 331 -4.28 22.53 13.20
CA GLU A 331 -4.19 23.72 14.05
C GLU A 331 -4.62 24.94 13.22
N LYS A 332 -5.46 25.81 13.80
CA LYS A 332 -5.66 27.17 13.30
C LYS A 332 -4.35 27.95 13.48
N GLY A 333 -3.36 27.71 12.61
CA GLY A 333 -2.25 28.64 12.42
C GLY A 333 -2.78 29.86 11.68
N SER A 334 -2.71 31.04 12.30
CA SER A 334 -3.03 32.31 11.64
C SER A 334 -2.22 32.44 10.35
N ALA A 335 -2.89 32.60 9.21
CA ALA A 335 -2.22 33.03 8.00
C ALA A 335 -1.48 34.36 8.28
N PRO A 336 -0.22 34.54 7.86
CA PRO A 336 0.42 35.84 7.96
C PRO A 336 -0.42 36.85 7.19
N ALA A 337 -0.80 37.94 7.86
CA ALA A 337 -1.41 39.09 7.21
C ALA A 337 -0.47 39.53 6.06
N ARG A 338 -0.99 39.55 4.83
CA ARG A 338 -0.26 40.13 3.71
C ARG A 338 -0.07 41.63 3.97
N PRO A 339 1.15 42.18 3.84
CA PRO A 339 1.29 43.61 3.56
C PRO A 339 0.70 43.96 2.19
#